data_AF-A0A432JK42-F1
#
_entry.id   AF-A0A432JK42-F1
#
_cell.length_a   1.000
_cell.length_b   1.000
_cell.length_c   1.000
_cell.angle_alpha   90.00
_cell.angle_beta   90.00
_cell.angle_gamma   90.00
#
_symmetry.space_group_name_H-M   'P 1'
#
loop_
_entity.id
_entity.type
_entity.pdbx_description
1 polymer ?
#
loop_
_entity_poly.entity_id
_entity_poly.type
_entity_poly.pdbx_seq_one_letter_code
_entity_poly.pdbx_strand_id
1 'polypeptide(L)' 'MTAADRIFVNGRFLTLDPGHPTAGALASWQGRILAVGDRHDLAALTGPGTDTVDLGGATVLPGFIETHM' A
#
# COMPACT_ATOMS: atom_id res chain seq x y z
N MET A 1 11.06 -14.53 2.78
CA MET A 1 10.20 -13.32 2.72
C MET A 1 9.37 -13.41 1.46
N THR A 2 8.06 -13.20 1.54
CA THR A 2 7.19 -13.21 0.35
C THR A 2 7.36 -11.88 -0.38
N ALA A 3 7.71 -11.92 -1.66
CA ALA A 3 7.76 -10.73 -2.51
C ALA A 3 6.34 -10.23 -2.80
N ALA A 4 6.18 -8.92 -2.94
CA ALA A 4 4.92 -8.30 -3.31
C ALA A 4 4.54 -8.64 -4.76
N ASP A 5 3.24 -8.84 -5.03
CA ASP A 5 2.75 -8.89 -6.41
C ASP A 5 2.50 -7.49 -6.97
N ARG A 6 2.13 -6.52 -6.12
CA ARG A 6 2.05 -5.10 -6.44
C ARG A 6 2.69 -4.22 -5.36
N ILE A 7 3.35 -3.16 -5.80
CA ILE A 7 3.79 -2.06 -4.96
C ILE A 7 3.22 -0.76 -5.54
N PHE A 8 2.38 -0.09 -4.78
CA PHE A 8 1.84 1.22 -5.11
C PHE A 8 2.72 2.30 -4.48
N VAL A 9 3.17 3.28 -5.26
CA VAL A 9 4.07 4.35 -4.81
C VAL A 9 3.53 5.71 -5.17
N ASN A 10 4.13 6.76 -4.59
CA ASN A 10 3.77 8.15 -4.86
C ASN A 10 2.27 8.40 -4.61
N GLY A 11 1.73 7.79 -3.55
CA GLY A 11 0.36 8.01 -3.11
C GLY A 11 0.32 8.71 -1.77
N ARG A 12 -0.82 9.30 -1.44
CA ARG A 12 -1.16 9.72 -0.08
C ARG A 12 -2.13 8.70 0.51
N PHE A 13 -1.62 7.69 1.19
CA PHE A 13 -2.45 6.67 1.83
C PHE A 13 -2.94 7.19 3.16
N LEU A 14 -4.25 7.20 3.40
CA LEU A 14 -4.83 7.43 4.73
C LEU A 14 -5.11 6.06 5.34
N THR A 15 -4.39 5.67 6.39
CA THR A 15 -4.47 4.32 6.96
C THR A 15 -5.59 4.19 7.99
N LEU A 16 -5.99 5.31 8.60
CA LEU A 16 -6.87 5.40 9.77
C LEU A 16 -6.29 4.72 11.03
N ASP A 17 -5.00 4.39 11.04
CA ASP A 17 -4.25 4.01 12.24
C ASP A 17 -3.73 5.27 12.96
N PRO A 18 -4.13 5.53 14.23
CA PRO A 18 -3.63 6.69 14.98
C PRO A 18 -2.11 6.76 15.13
N GLY A 19 -1.41 5.62 15.12
CA GLY A 19 0.06 5.57 15.22
C GLY A 19 0.77 5.89 13.91
N HIS A 20 0.13 5.61 12.78
CA HIS A 20 0.67 5.78 11.44
C HIS A 20 -0.41 6.28 10.46
N PRO A 21 -0.97 7.48 10.66
CA PRO A 21 -2.21 7.91 10.00
C PRO A 21 -2.06 8.09 8.48
N THR A 22 -0.83 8.26 8.00
CA THR A 22 -0.53 8.43 6.58
C THR A 22 0.69 7.63 6.14
N ALA A 23 0.75 7.28 4.86
CA ALA A 23 1.92 6.64 4.23
C ALA A 23 2.08 7.05 2.77
N GLY A 24 3.27 6.81 2.21
CA GLY A 24 3.62 7.13 0.81
C GLY A 24 3.50 5.96 -0.17
N ALA A 25 3.48 4.72 0.33
CA ALA A 25 3.49 3.50 -0.45
C ALA A 25 2.79 2.32 0.26
N LEU A 26 2.34 1.34 -0.53
CA LEU A 26 1.70 0.11 -0.06
C LEU A 26 2.16 -1.08 -0.90
N ALA A 27 2.54 -2.17 -0.25
CA ALA A 27 2.86 -3.45 -0.88
C ALA A 27 1.75 -4.47 -0.60
N SER A 28 1.32 -5.19 -1.64
CA SER A 28 0.32 -6.26 -1.52
C SER A 28 0.85 -7.61 -2.01
N TRP A 29 0.17 -8.67 -1.58
CA TRP A 29 0.29 -10.00 -2.14
C TRP A 29 -1.04 -10.74 -2.00
N GLN A 30 -1.60 -11.21 -3.13
CA GLN A 30 -2.84 -11.97 -3.20
C GLN A 30 -4.00 -11.34 -2.42
N GLY A 31 -4.20 -10.04 -2.61
CA GLY A 31 -5.28 -9.29 -1.95
C GLY A 31 -5.04 -8.98 -0.47
N ARG A 32 -3.85 -9.27 0.06
CA ARG A 32 -3.44 -8.90 1.43
C ARG A 32 -2.40 -7.79 1.40
N ILE A 33 -2.48 -6.88 2.36
CA ILE A 33 -1.46 -5.86 2.58
C ILE A 33 -0.27 -6.52 3.28
N LEU A 34 0.92 -6.44 2.68
CA LEU A 34 2.17 -6.90 3.28
C LEU A 34 2.82 -5.81 4.13
N ALA A 35 2.82 -4.57 3.62
CA ALA A 35 3.39 -3.41 4.29
C ALA A 35 2.78 -2.11 3.77
N VAL A 36 2.76 -1.10 4.63
CA VAL A 36 2.38 0.29 4.33
C VAL A 36 3.42 1.19 4.99
N GLY A 37 3.96 2.16 4.26
CA GLY A 37 5.04 3.01 4.75
C GLY A 37 5.60 3.90 3.65
N ASP A 38 6.89 4.24 3.75
CA ASP A 38 7.58 4.97 2.69
C ASP A 38 8.09 4.03 1.60
N ARG A 39 8.23 4.55 0.38
CA ARG A 39 8.73 3.78 -0.78
C ARG A 39 10.05 3.06 -0.47
N HIS A 40 10.94 3.71 0.28
CA HIS A 40 12.24 3.14 0.62
C HIS A 40 12.11 1.88 1.49
N ASP A 41 11.16 1.88 2.44
CA ASP A 41 10.96 0.77 3.37
C ASP A 41 10.40 -0.48 2.67
N LEU A 42 9.67 -0.26 1.58
CA LEU A 42 9.04 -1.32 0.78
C LEU A 42 9.97 -1.87 -0.31
N ALA A 43 11.14 -1.26 -0.55
CA ALA A 43 12.05 -1.68 -1.61
C ALA A 43 12.48 -3.15 -1.48
N ALA A 44 12.66 -3.63 -0.24
CA ALA A 44 13.03 -5.02 0.08
C ALA A 44 11.92 -6.05 -0.25
N LEU A 45 10.70 -5.61 -0.53
CA LEU A 45 9.58 -6.48 -0.93
C LEU A 45 9.48 -6.66 -2.45
N THR A 46 10.33 -5.96 -3.22
CA THR A 46 10.37 -6.10 -4.68
C THR A 46 11.03 -7.42 -5.07
N GLY A 47 10.40 -8.18 -5.95
CA GLY A 47 10.95 -9.42 -6.51
C GLY A 47 10.57 -9.64 -7.97
N PRO A 48 10.95 -10.78 -8.56
CA PRO A 48 10.57 -11.13 -9.91
C PRO A 48 9.03 -11.13 -10.06
N GLY A 49 8.51 -10.34 -11.00
CA GLY A 49 7.08 -10.24 -11.26
C GLY A 49 6.32 -9.24 -10.39
N THR A 50 6.98 -8.51 -9.48
CA THR A 50 6.35 -7.39 -8.77
C THR A 50 6.01 -6.26 -9.75
N ASP A 51 4.73 -5.89 -9.80
CA ASP A 51 4.24 -4.75 -10.57
C ASP A 51 4.29 -3.46 -9.72
N THR A 52 5.03 -2.46 -10.17
CA THR A 52 5.12 -1.17 -9.46
C THR A 52 4.19 -0.15 -10.12
N VAL A 53 3.25 0.37 -9.35
CA VAL A 53 2.21 1.30 -9.81
C VAL A 53 2.47 2.68 -9.21
N ASP A 54 2.79 3.66 -10.04
CA ASP A 54 2.86 5.07 -9.64
C ASP A 54 1.45 5.66 -9.57
N LEU A 55 1.06 6.18 -8.41
CA LEU A 55 -0.25 6.76 -8.17
C LEU A 55 -0.33 8.26 -8.48
N GLY A 56 0.76 8.91 -8.89
CA GLY A 56 0.76 10.30 -9.34
C GLY A 56 0.34 11.32 -8.28
N GLY A 57 0.57 11.03 -7.00
CA GLY A 57 0.15 11.85 -5.86
C GLY A 57 -1.30 11.66 -5.44
N ALA A 58 -2.03 10.69 -6.01
CA ALA A 58 -3.42 10.42 -5.66
C ALA A 58 -3.60 10.03 -4.18
N THR A 59 -4.76 10.34 -3.62
CA THR A 59 -5.12 9.93 -2.26
C THR A 59 -5.77 8.55 -2.27
N VAL A 60 -5.31 7.66 -1.40
CA VAL A 60 -5.83 6.30 -1.22
C VAL A 60 -6.51 6.19 0.13
N LEU A 61 -7.73 5.65 0.13
CA LEU A 61 -8.54 5.42 1.32
C LEU A 61 -8.71 3.91 1.55
N PRO A 62 -8.93 3.45 2.79
CA PRO A 62 -9.44 2.11 3.04
C PRO A 62 -10.78 1.95 2.32
N GLY A 63 -11.07 0.74 1.85
CA GLY A 63 -12.37 0.44 1.26
C GLY A 63 -13.50 0.75 2.26
N PHE A 64 -14.58 1.36 1.77
CA PHE A 64 -15.74 1.63 2.61
C PHE A 64 -16.44 0.32 2.98
N ILE A 65 -16.81 0.20 4.26
CA ILE A 65 -17.61 -0.91 4.78
C ILE A 65 -18.96 -0.33 5.19
N GLU A 66 -20.02 -0.74 4.50
CA GLU A 66 -21.40 -0.45 4.88
C GLU A 66 -21.95 -1.65 5.66
N THR A 67 -22.38 -1.44 6.91
CA THR A 67 -22.83 -2.50 7.83
C THR A 67 -24.33 -2.48 8.14
N HIS A 68 -25.09 -1.53 7.60
CA HIS A 68 -26.45 -1.19 8.01
C HIS A 68 -27.48 -1.13 6.88
N MET A 69 -27.09 -1.18 5.62
CA MET A 69 -28.02 -1.13 4.48
C MET A 69 -29.09 -2.24 4.46
#